data_AF-A0A1V6HH39-F1
#
_entry.id   AF-A0A1V6HH39-F1
#
_cell.length_a   1.000
_cell.length_b   1.000
_cell.length_c   1.000
_cell.angle_alpha   90.00
_cell.angle_beta   90.00
_cell.angle_gamma   90.00
#
_symmetry.space_group_name_H-M   'P 1'
#
loop_
_entity.id
_entity.type
_entity.pdbx_description
1 polymer ?
#
loop_
_entity_poly.entity_id
_entity_poly.type
_entity_poly.pdbx_seq_one_letter_code
_entity_poly.pdbx_strand_id
1 'polypeptide(L)'
;MNIKILNTDSLPFCKGCGHDLISKNTAKALERMELSPLDVIMVTDIGCHGIIDKTLNTHTIHGLHGRSVALGAGIVFGLKEPGKKIIVFIGDGGATIGLQHIMEAARLNLNMSVVVHNNMLYGMTGGQSSGLTPEGFRTTTSADGSPFSGYDICALAHTAGAAYVTRVPGIGDISEKLVKTFSTEGFSLMEVVEICPSYGIKFNPGMKLNEIIETSGRKPGEWFNNRPVFTHHKGKKSENLLSKTPIIEPLFSSSLDKPVSLILSGSAGEGVQLTATIIAKAAMRSGLHVTQKGSYPVTVGVGFSTAEINLSKEDIHFHGINIPNLVVITSKEGLNHSKRRIGLMKKGALFIDQTLDVPDTGAEIITEDYRGIGARTASLLAAIKCVTKTKILTYEAIFYTIEAEGLDKKLPVEKIKTALGL
;
A
#
# COMPACT_ATOMS: atom_id res chain seq x y z
N MET A 1 8.04 18.34 -10.59
CA MET A 1 6.73 17.88 -11.12
C MET A 1 5.68 18.19 -10.08
N ASN A 2 4.58 18.85 -10.46
CA ASN A 2 3.46 19.13 -9.56
C ASN A 2 2.55 17.89 -9.50
N ILE A 3 2.93 16.88 -8.73
CA ILE A 3 2.19 15.62 -8.62
C ILE A 3 0.98 15.87 -7.71
N LYS A 4 -0.23 15.74 -8.25
CA LYS A 4 -1.47 15.83 -7.47
C LYS A 4 -1.49 14.78 -6.35
N ILE A 5 -2.07 15.12 -5.20
CA ILE A 5 -2.21 14.17 -4.10
C ILE A 5 -3.19 13.04 -4.44
N LEU A 6 -4.31 13.37 -5.09
CA LEU A 6 -5.26 12.39 -5.62
C LEU A 6 -4.96 12.06 -7.08
N ASN A 7 -5.00 10.77 -7.43
CA ASN A 7 -4.79 10.28 -8.79
C ASN A 7 -6.07 10.14 -9.62
N THR A 8 -7.23 10.41 -9.01
CA THR A 8 -8.55 10.36 -9.64
C THR A 8 -9.48 11.38 -8.99
N ASP A 9 -10.40 11.95 -9.77
CA ASP A 9 -11.45 12.83 -9.25
C ASP A 9 -12.67 12.03 -8.75
N SER A 10 -12.78 10.75 -9.14
CA SER A 10 -13.88 9.85 -8.77
C SER A 10 -13.44 8.92 -7.64
N LEU A 11 -13.87 9.23 -6.42
CA LEU A 11 -13.56 8.45 -5.23
C LEU A 11 -14.54 7.27 -5.05
N PRO A 12 -14.10 6.15 -4.46
CA PRO A 12 -14.88 4.91 -4.34
C PRO A 12 -15.96 4.92 -3.22
N PHE A 13 -16.54 6.08 -2.90
CA PHE A 13 -17.53 6.22 -1.83
C PHE A 13 -18.96 6.30 -2.35
N CYS A 14 -19.95 6.05 -1.47
CA CYS A 14 -21.36 6.25 -1.78
C CYS A 14 -21.63 7.73 -2.12
N LYS A 15 -22.61 7.99 -3.00
CA LYS A 15 -23.05 9.36 -3.30
C LYS A 15 -23.50 10.06 -2.02
N GLY A 16 -22.96 11.25 -1.76
CA GLY A 16 -23.24 12.04 -0.55
C GLY A 16 -22.50 11.59 0.71
N CYS A 17 -21.54 10.67 0.61
CA CYS A 17 -20.72 10.26 1.76
C CYS A 17 -19.72 11.35 2.15
N GLY A 18 -19.64 11.69 3.44
CA GLY A 18 -18.70 12.70 3.94
C GLY A 18 -17.22 12.27 3.85
N HIS A 19 -16.92 10.97 3.79
CA HIS A 19 -15.56 10.49 3.48
C HIS A 19 -15.01 11.08 2.16
N ASP A 20 -15.86 11.32 1.15
CA ASP A 20 -15.45 11.97 -0.11
C ASP A 20 -14.98 13.41 0.15
N LEU A 21 -15.76 14.16 0.94
CA LEU A 21 -15.43 15.52 1.35
C LEU A 21 -14.15 15.57 2.16
N ILE A 22 -13.98 14.69 3.14
CA ILE A 22 -12.77 14.63 3.98
C ILE A 22 -11.53 14.33 3.13
N SER A 23 -11.63 13.38 2.19
CA SER A 23 -10.52 12.99 1.32
C SER A 23 -10.09 14.13 0.40
N LYS A 24 -11.04 14.82 -0.24
CA LYS A 24 -10.77 15.99 -1.09
C LYS A 24 -10.18 17.16 -0.30
N ASN A 25 -10.70 17.44 0.89
CA ASN A 25 -10.15 18.49 1.75
C ASN A 25 -8.75 18.14 2.28
N THR A 26 -8.46 16.86 2.51
CA THR A 26 -7.12 16.40 2.88
C THR A 26 -6.13 16.62 1.74
N ALA A 27 -6.48 16.24 0.51
CA ALA A 27 -5.66 16.53 -0.66
C ALA A 27 -5.38 18.03 -0.81
N LYS A 28 -6.43 18.85 -0.70
CA LYS A 28 -6.33 20.32 -0.73
C LYS A 28 -5.44 20.87 0.39
N ALA A 29 -5.53 20.32 1.61
CA ALA A 29 -4.69 20.74 2.73
C ALA A 29 -3.22 20.43 2.48
N LEU A 30 -2.91 19.22 2.00
CA LEU A 30 -1.53 18.81 1.68
C LEU A 30 -0.94 19.63 0.52
N GLU A 31 -1.73 19.93 -0.50
CA GLU A 31 -1.34 20.81 -1.61
C GLU A 31 -1.06 22.24 -1.14
N ARG A 32 -1.88 22.78 -0.22
CA ARG A 32 -1.65 24.10 0.41
C ARG A 32 -0.39 24.15 1.28
N MET A 33 0.00 23.02 1.86
CA MET A 33 1.25 22.90 2.62
C MET A 33 2.47 22.72 1.71
N GLU A 34 2.28 22.68 0.38
CA GLU A 34 3.34 22.50 -0.62
C GLU A 34 4.19 21.24 -0.37
N LEU A 35 3.57 20.20 0.20
CA LEU A 35 4.26 18.95 0.49
C LEU A 35 4.39 18.09 -0.76
N SER A 36 5.58 17.53 -0.99
CA SER A 36 5.75 16.46 -1.97
C SER A 36 4.94 15.24 -1.53
N PRO A 37 4.31 14.47 -2.45
CA PRO A 37 3.67 13.21 -2.09
C PRO A 37 4.62 12.22 -1.39
N LEU A 38 5.93 12.30 -1.67
CA LEU A 38 6.97 11.50 -1.01
C LEU A 38 7.27 11.96 0.43
N ASP A 39 6.77 13.13 0.85
CA ASP A 39 6.88 13.64 2.22
C ASP A 39 5.67 13.27 3.08
N VAL A 40 4.66 12.62 2.49
CA VAL A 40 3.42 12.24 3.18
C VAL A 40 3.32 10.73 3.28
N ILE A 41 3.06 10.25 4.50
CA ILE A 41 2.82 8.85 4.82
C ILE A 41 1.41 8.74 5.39
N MET A 42 0.52 8.21 4.56
CA MET A 42 -0.88 7.95 4.91
C MET A 42 -1.01 6.53 5.45
N VAL A 43 -1.50 6.40 6.68
CA VAL A 43 -1.82 5.11 7.30
C VAL A 43 -3.33 5.03 7.45
N THR A 44 -3.97 4.04 6.87
CA THR A 44 -5.43 3.92 6.93
C THR A 44 -5.84 2.68 7.69
N ASP A 45 -6.97 2.78 8.39
CA ASP A 45 -7.60 1.65 9.09
C ASP A 45 -8.55 0.85 8.18
N ILE A 46 -8.99 -0.32 8.65
CA ILE A 46 -10.08 -1.06 8.00
C ILE A 46 -11.39 -0.31 8.21
N GLY A 47 -12.03 0.07 7.10
CA GLY A 47 -13.31 0.75 7.09
C GLY A 47 -13.57 1.42 5.75
N CYS A 48 -14.77 1.98 5.57
CA CYS A 48 -15.10 2.68 4.32
C CYS A 48 -14.04 3.72 3.98
N HIS A 49 -13.64 4.58 4.93
CA HIS A 49 -12.60 5.60 4.73
C HIS A 49 -11.26 5.03 4.18
N GLY A 50 -10.88 3.81 4.56
CA GLY A 50 -9.57 3.21 4.22
C GLY A 50 -9.45 2.72 2.79
N ILE A 51 -10.56 2.63 2.04
CA ILE A 51 -10.51 2.26 0.61
C ILE A 51 -9.83 3.35 -0.25
N ILE A 52 -9.60 4.54 0.33
CA ILE A 52 -8.97 5.69 -0.34
C ILE A 52 -7.52 5.45 -0.74
N ASP A 53 -6.84 4.48 -0.13
CA ASP A 53 -5.38 4.24 -0.32
C ASP A 53 -4.95 4.26 -1.77
N LYS A 54 -5.69 3.55 -2.63
CA LYS A 54 -5.35 3.40 -4.06
C LYS A 54 -5.46 4.69 -4.85
N THR A 55 -6.12 5.71 -4.29
CA THR A 55 -6.34 7.01 -4.92
C THR A 55 -5.31 8.05 -4.51
N LEU A 56 -4.46 7.75 -3.51
CA LEU A 56 -3.43 8.66 -3.01
C LEU A 56 -2.09 8.39 -3.69
N ASN A 57 -1.42 9.43 -4.19
CA ASN A 57 -0.07 9.35 -4.75
C ASN A 57 1.04 9.41 -3.68
N THR A 58 0.68 9.34 -2.40
CA THR A 58 1.59 9.39 -1.26
C THR A 58 2.11 7.99 -0.90
N HIS A 59 2.98 7.88 0.10
CA HIS A 59 3.17 6.57 0.74
C HIS A 59 1.87 6.16 1.44
N THR A 60 1.40 4.93 1.22
CA THR A 60 0.15 4.43 1.80
C THR A 60 0.37 3.09 2.49
N ILE A 61 -0.16 2.93 3.70
CA ILE A 61 -0.15 1.68 4.44
C ILE A 61 -1.57 1.38 4.91
N HIS A 62 -2.18 0.32 4.37
CA HIS A 62 -3.47 -0.18 4.86
C HIS A 62 -3.24 -1.07 6.08
N GLY A 63 -3.67 -0.59 7.25
CA GLY A 63 -3.52 -1.28 8.52
C GLY A 63 -4.57 -2.36 8.77
N LEU A 64 -4.49 -2.95 9.96
CA LEU A 64 -5.53 -3.82 10.51
C LEU A 64 -6.55 -2.99 11.29
N HIS A 65 -7.72 -3.57 11.54
CA HIS A 65 -8.82 -2.86 12.20
C HIS A 65 -8.43 -2.37 13.59
N GLY A 66 -8.49 -1.05 13.81
CA GLY A 66 -8.07 -0.34 15.01
C GLY A 66 -6.57 -0.38 15.27
N ARG A 67 -5.72 -0.66 14.29
CA ARG A 67 -4.25 -0.75 14.45
C ARG A 67 -3.50 0.32 13.67
N SER A 68 -4.19 1.12 12.87
CA SER A 68 -3.59 2.20 12.06
C SER A 68 -2.75 3.19 12.89
N VAL A 69 -3.21 3.57 14.09
CA VAL A 69 -2.46 4.46 14.99
C VAL A 69 -1.20 3.79 15.55
N ALA A 70 -1.26 2.50 15.88
CA ALA A 70 -0.09 1.74 16.34
C ALA A 70 0.95 1.59 15.22
N LEU A 71 0.50 1.37 13.98
CA LEU A 71 1.37 1.34 12.81
C LEU A 71 2.02 2.73 12.58
N GLY A 72 1.22 3.81 12.67
CA GLY A 72 1.72 5.18 12.59
C GLY A 72 2.78 5.48 13.65
N ALA A 73 2.56 5.04 14.89
CA ALA A 73 3.57 5.15 15.95
C ALA A 73 4.87 4.41 15.61
N GLY A 74 4.78 3.19 15.05
CA GLY A 74 5.94 2.45 14.57
C GLY A 74 6.72 3.20 13.49
N ILE A 75 6.01 3.89 12.58
CA ILE A 75 6.63 4.74 11.56
C ILE A 75 7.33 5.94 12.22
N VAL A 76 6.69 6.63 13.16
CA VAL A 76 7.32 7.73 13.94
C VAL A 76 8.65 7.26 14.54
N PHE A 77 8.70 6.04 15.09
CA PHE A 77 9.91 5.49 15.71
C PHE A 77 10.96 5.02 14.70
N GLY A 78 10.56 4.51 13.54
CA GLY A 78 11.45 3.99 12.52
C GLY A 78 12.05 5.06 11.61
N LEU A 79 11.35 6.20 11.45
CA LEU A 79 11.69 7.26 10.51
C LEU A 79 12.83 8.12 11.06
N LYS A 80 13.88 8.31 10.26
CA LYS A 80 15.05 9.13 10.64
C LYS A 80 15.07 10.47 9.92
N GLU A 81 14.38 10.53 8.78
CA GLU A 81 14.26 11.69 7.92
C GLU A 81 13.34 12.73 8.58
N PRO A 82 13.84 13.93 8.90
CA PRO A 82 13.00 14.99 9.42
C PRO A 82 12.01 15.49 8.36
N GLY A 83 10.91 16.09 8.80
CA GLY A 83 9.96 16.81 7.91
C GLY A 83 8.85 15.97 7.28
N LYS A 84 8.92 14.64 7.34
CA LYS A 84 7.86 13.75 6.86
C LYS A 84 6.58 13.90 7.70
N LYS A 85 5.41 13.85 7.05
CA LYS A 85 4.09 13.92 7.68
C LYS A 85 3.45 12.54 7.78
N ILE A 86 3.18 12.11 9.00
CA ILE A 86 2.52 10.83 9.28
C ILE A 86 1.07 11.14 9.63
N ILE A 87 0.14 10.73 8.76
CA ILE A 87 -1.28 11.02 8.88
C ILE A 87 -2.04 9.70 8.91
N VAL A 88 -2.88 9.55 9.93
CA VAL A 88 -3.69 8.36 10.13
C VAL A 88 -5.15 8.68 9.84
N PHE A 89 -5.79 7.90 8.96
CA PHE A 89 -7.24 7.90 8.83
C PHE A 89 -7.83 6.69 9.54
N ILE A 90 -8.78 6.95 10.43
CA ILE A 90 -9.47 5.93 11.20
C ILE A 90 -10.97 6.26 11.29
N GLY A 91 -11.83 5.30 11.03
CA GLY A 91 -13.27 5.46 11.26
C GLY A 91 -13.59 5.42 12.75
N ASP A 92 -14.78 5.87 13.14
CA ASP A 92 -15.28 5.77 14.51
C ASP A 92 -15.26 4.33 15.06
N GLY A 93 -15.51 3.33 14.22
CA GLY A 93 -15.35 1.93 14.62
C GLY A 93 -13.91 1.48 14.81
N GLY A 94 -13.02 1.91 13.93
CA GLY A 94 -11.58 1.71 14.12
C GLY A 94 -11.11 2.38 15.41
N ALA A 95 -11.61 3.58 15.71
CA ALA A 95 -11.29 4.30 16.94
C ALA A 95 -11.84 3.60 18.19
N THR A 96 -12.96 2.88 18.08
CA THR A 96 -13.53 2.09 19.17
C THR A 96 -12.60 0.92 19.56
N ILE A 97 -12.23 0.05 18.61
CA ILE A 97 -11.32 -1.07 18.85
C ILE A 97 -9.85 -0.62 19.02
N GLY A 98 -9.50 0.55 18.50
CA GLY A 98 -8.17 1.14 18.53
C GLY A 98 -7.95 2.14 19.66
N LEU A 99 -8.93 2.31 20.58
CA LEU A 99 -8.93 3.40 21.56
C LEU A 99 -7.62 3.49 22.36
N GLN A 100 -7.12 2.34 22.86
CA GLN A 100 -5.87 2.32 23.62
C GLN A 100 -4.67 2.82 22.81
N HIS A 101 -4.61 2.54 21.50
CA HIS A 101 -3.52 2.99 20.65
C HIS A 101 -3.57 4.52 20.45
N ILE A 102 -4.77 5.09 20.32
CA ILE A 102 -4.96 6.55 20.29
C ILE A 102 -4.49 7.18 21.60
N MET A 103 -4.93 6.62 22.74
CA MET A 103 -4.57 7.13 24.06
C MET A 103 -3.07 7.07 24.32
N GLU A 104 -2.40 5.96 24.00
CA GLU A 104 -0.95 5.85 24.19
C GLU A 104 -0.15 6.78 23.26
N ALA A 105 -0.57 6.92 21.99
CA ALA A 105 0.09 7.86 21.07
C ALA A 105 -0.06 9.32 21.53
N ALA A 106 -1.24 9.69 22.03
CA ALA A 106 -1.49 10.99 22.65
C ALA A 106 -0.70 11.20 23.94
N ARG A 107 -0.66 10.19 24.82
CA ARG A 107 0.08 10.21 26.10
C ARG A 107 1.56 10.45 25.89
N LEU A 108 2.15 9.73 24.93
CA LEU A 108 3.53 9.90 24.53
C LEU A 108 3.75 11.26 23.85
N ASN A 109 2.73 11.80 23.16
CA ASN A 109 2.81 12.98 22.30
C ASN A 109 3.68 12.72 21.05
N LEU A 110 3.41 11.60 20.37
CA LEU A 110 4.10 11.20 19.14
C LEU A 110 3.82 12.17 17.99
N ASN A 111 4.83 12.51 17.18
CA ASN A 111 4.69 13.45 16.07
C ASN A 111 3.91 12.87 14.88
N MET A 112 2.59 12.85 14.99
CA MET A 112 1.68 12.31 13.99
C MET A 112 0.28 12.92 14.14
N SER A 113 -0.49 12.90 13.06
CA SER A 113 -1.87 13.39 13.04
C SER A 113 -2.86 12.24 12.83
N VAL A 114 -3.97 12.25 13.55
CA VAL A 114 -5.07 11.30 13.39
C VAL A 114 -6.33 12.05 12.97
N VAL A 115 -6.96 11.63 11.88
CA VAL A 115 -8.27 12.11 11.43
C VAL A 115 -9.29 11.00 11.67
N VAL A 116 -10.21 11.26 12.59
CA VAL A 116 -11.32 10.35 12.91
C VAL A 116 -12.50 10.68 12.00
N HIS A 117 -12.85 9.76 11.12
CA HIS A 117 -14.04 9.82 10.27
C HIS A 117 -15.23 9.30 11.08
N ASN A 118 -15.93 10.18 11.79
CA ASN A 118 -17.04 9.80 12.66
C ASN A 118 -18.38 9.89 11.92
N ASN A 119 -18.73 8.82 11.21
CA ASN A 119 -20.04 8.67 10.57
C ASN A 119 -21.09 7.97 11.45
N MET A 120 -20.74 7.76 12.73
CA MET A 120 -21.58 7.27 13.82
C MET A 120 -21.98 5.79 13.75
N LEU A 121 -21.38 4.99 12.86
CA LEU A 121 -21.67 3.55 12.71
C LEU A 121 -20.58 2.80 11.92
N TYR A 122 -20.68 1.46 11.88
CA TYR A 122 -19.79 0.62 11.07
C TYR A 122 -20.32 0.49 9.65
N GLY A 123 -20.05 1.48 8.79
CA GLY A 123 -20.62 1.53 7.44
C GLY A 123 -20.28 0.31 6.56
N MET A 124 -19.01 -0.13 6.57
CA MET A 124 -18.53 -1.20 5.68
C MET A 124 -19.14 -2.57 6.00
N THR A 125 -19.49 -2.83 7.26
CA THR A 125 -19.96 -4.14 7.73
C THR A 125 -21.47 -4.23 7.86
N GLY A 126 -22.22 -3.18 7.49
CA GLY A 126 -23.68 -3.22 7.51
C GLY A 126 -24.34 -2.28 8.51
N GLY A 127 -23.67 -1.25 8.99
CA GLY A 127 -24.29 -0.16 9.74
C GLY A 127 -24.54 -0.45 11.22
N GLN A 128 -23.69 -1.25 11.87
CA GLN A 128 -23.76 -1.53 13.31
C GLN A 128 -23.34 -0.32 14.15
N SER A 129 -23.74 -0.28 15.42
CA SER A 129 -23.28 0.76 16.35
C SER A 129 -21.77 0.67 16.61
N SER A 130 -21.11 1.82 16.66
CA SER A 130 -19.75 2.01 17.15
C SER A 130 -19.74 2.46 18.61
N GLY A 131 -18.56 2.48 19.24
CA GLY A 131 -18.37 3.10 20.55
C GLY A 131 -18.52 4.63 20.53
N LEU A 132 -18.59 5.25 19.35
CA LEU A 132 -18.87 6.68 19.19
C LEU A 132 -20.29 6.90 18.63
N THR A 133 -21.14 5.88 18.49
CA THR A 133 -22.55 6.11 18.14
C THR A 133 -23.21 6.94 19.26
N PRO A 134 -23.85 8.08 18.94
CA PRO A 134 -24.54 8.87 19.95
C PRO A 134 -25.74 8.12 20.54
N GLU A 135 -26.08 8.43 21.79
CA GLU A 135 -27.28 7.90 22.44
C GLU A 135 -28.54 8.22 21.60
N GLY A 136 -29.45 7.27 21.50
CA GLY A 136 -30.67 7.40 20.70
C GLY A 136 -30.47 7.29 19.18
N PHE A 137 -29.23 7.33 18.66
CA PHE A 137 -28.98 7.16 17.23
C PHE A 137 -29.24 5.72 16.81
N ARG A 138 -30.12 5.53 15.82
CA ARG A 138 -30.59 4.21 15.38
C ARG A 138 -29.63 3.60 14.37
N THR A 139 -29.35 2.31 14.54
CA THR A 139 -28.43 1.53 13.68
C THR A 139 -29.04 0.17 13.37
N THR A 140 -28.38 -0.67 12.57
CA THR A 140 -28.92 -2.00 12.25
C THR A 140 -28.97 -2.94 13.45
N THR A 141 -28.11 -2.73 14.45
CA THR A 141 -28.04 -3.53 15.69
C THR A 141 -28.70 -2.84 16.87
N SER A 142 -29.08 -1.57 16.74
CA SER A 142 -29.74 -0.76 17.77
C SER A 142 -30.97 -0.09 17.14
N ALA A 143 -32.01 -0.87 16.88
CA ALA A 143 -33.20 -0.44 16.16
C ALA A 143 -34.00 0.65 16.91
N ASP A 144 -33.93 0.66 18.24
CA ASP A 144 -34.58 1.66 19.10
C ASP A 144 -33.65 2.81 19.50
N GLY A 145 -32.44 2.85 18.91
CA GLY A 145 -31.39 3.80 19.26
C GLY A 145 -30.33 3.20 20.17
N SER A 146 -29.12 3.78 20.16
CA SER A 146 -28.06 3.40 21.10
C SER A 146 -28.52 3.67 22.54
N PRO A 147 -28.43 2.69 23.46
CA PRO A 147 -28.77 2.90 24.88
C PRO A 147 -27.63 3.52 25.68
N PHE A 148 -26.47 3.76 25.05
CA PHE A 148 -25.29 4.32 25.70
C PHE A 148 -24.90 5.64 25.04
N SER A 149 -24.37 6.55 25.84
CA SER A 149 -23.61 7.69 25.33
C SER A 149 -22.31 7.20 24.69
N GLY A 150 -22.04 7.66 23.47
CA GLY A 150 -20.80 7.34 22.77
C GLY A 150 -19.62 8.09 23.40
N TYR A 151 -18.44 7.50 23.31
CA TYR A 151 -17.20 8.14 23.77
C TYR A 151 -16.99 9.51 23.11
N ASP A 152 -16.56 10.50 23.90
CA ASP A 152 -16.03 11.76 23.38
C ASP A 152 -14.52 11.56 23.10
N ILE A 153 -14.19 11.20 21.85
CA ILE A 153 -12.82 10.90 21.46
C ILE A 153 -11.89 12.12 21.57
N CYS A 154 -12.42 13.33 21.39
CA CYS A 154 -11.65 14.57 21.54
C CYS A 154 -11.28 14.81 23.01
N ALA A 155 -12.25 14.69 23.92
CA ALA A 155 -12.01 14.82 25.35
C ALA A 155 -11.03 13.75 25.86
N LEU A 156 -11.18 12.51 25.40
CA LEU A 156 -10.26 11.42 25.74
C LEU A 156 -8.84 11.71 25.25
N ALA A 157 -8.66 12.09 23.98
CA ALA A 157 -7.34 12.39 23.43
C ALA A 157 -6.69 13.63 24.07
N HIS A 158 -7.47 14.67 24.34
CA HIS A 158 -7.00 15.87 25.02
C HIS A 158 -6.55 15.55 26.45
N THR A 159 -7.34 14.79 27.20
CA THR A 159 -7.02 14.35 28.56
C THR A 159 -5.79 13.42 28.60
N ALA A 160 -5.65 12.54 27.60
CA ALA A 160 -4.47 11.72 27.44
C ALA A 160 -3.20 12.55 27.16
N GLY A 161 -3.35 13.78 26.69
CA GLY A 161 -2.25 14.73 26.57
C GLY A 161 -1.82 15.04 25.12
N ALA A 162 -2.70 14.82 24.14
CA ALA A 162 -2.51 15.26 22.76
C ALA A 162 -2.18 16.77 22.69
N ALA A 163 -1.21 17.16 21.87
CA ALA A 163 -0.81 18.56 21.71
C ALA A 163 -1.93 19.42 21.13
N TYR A 164 -2.69 18.88 20.18
CA TYR A 164 -3.81 19.57 19.55
C TYR A 164 -4.96 18.60 19.30
N VAL A 165 -6.17 19.02 19.66
CA VAL A 165 -7.40 18.28 19.35
C VAL A 165 -8.39 19.25 18.74
N THR A 166 -9.09 18.84 17.70
CA THR A 166 -10.16 19.64 17.08
C THR A 166 -11.33 18.76 16.68
N ARG A 167 -12.54 19.33 16.77
CA ARG A 167 -13.76 18.72 16.25
C ARG A 167 -14.42 19.66 15.24
N VAL A 168 -14.84 19.12 14.10
CA VAL A 168 -15.56 19.88 13.07
C VAL A 168 -16.72 19.07 12.48
N PRO A 169 -17.77 19.73 11.97
CA PRO A 169 -18.73 19.07 11.09
C PRO A 169 -18.06 18.76 9.73
N GLY A 170 -18.38 17.61 9.14
CA GLY A 170 -17.97 17.20 7.80
C GLY A 170 -18.74 17.91 6.69
N ILE A 171 -18.87 19.24 6.77
CA ILE A 171 -19.59 20.09 5.80
C ILE A 171 -18.64 21.18 5.31
N GLY A 172 -18.67 21.47 4.01
CA GLY A 172 -17.92 22.57 3.42
C GLY A 172 -16.42 22.32 3.29
N ASP A 173 -15.65 23.40 3.34
CA ASP A 173 -14.18 23.37 3.25
C ASP A 173 -13.58 23.28 4.66
N ILE A 174 -12.99 22.14 4.97
CA ILE A 174 -12.30 21.87 6.25
C ILE A 174 -10.77 21.84 6.08
N SER A 175 -10.26 22.18 4.88
CA SER A 175 -8.83 22.06 4.57
C SER A 175 -7.94 22.94 5.44
N GLU A 176 -8.41 24.12 5.87
CA GLU A 176 -7.64 24.98 6.78
C GLU A 176 -7.44 24.32 8.16
N LYS A 177 -8.48 23.66 8.70
CA LYS A 177 -8.36 22.93 9.96
C LYS A 177 -7.45 21.72 9.82
N LEU A 178 -7.50 21.03 8.68
CA LEU A 178 -6.56 19.95 8.36
C LEU A 178 -5.11 20.46 8.26
N VAL A 179 -4.85 21.61 7.62
CA VAL A 179 -3.52 22.23 7.60
C VAL A 179 -3.01 22.47 9.02
N LYS A 180 -3.84 23.03 9.90
CA LYS A 180 -3.47 23.25 11.31
C LYS A 180 -3.19 21.92 12.05
N THR A 181 -4.03 20.91 11.85
CA THR A 181 -3.83 19.57 12.42
C THR A 181 -2.48 18.98 11.96
N PHE A 182 -2.20 18.98 10.66
CA PHE A 182 -0.98 18.39 10.09
C PHE A 182 0.30 19.21 10.35
N SER A 183 0.15 20.48 10.70
CA SER A 183 1.25 21.38 11.07
C SER A 183 1.59 21.32 12.56
N THR A 184 0.75 20.70 13.38
CA THR A 184 1.02 20.58 14.83
C THR A 184 2.24 19.69 15.07
N GLU A 185 3.17 20.17 15.88
CA GLU A 185 4.25 19.35 16.41
C GLU A 185 3.75 18.49 17.58
N GLY A 186 3.91 17.17 17.46
CA GLY A 186 3.39 16.21 18.44
C GLY A 186 2.10 15.55 17.96
N PHE A 187 1.37 14.95 18.91
CA PHE A 187 0.18 14.18 18.57
C PHE A 187 -1.01 15.12 18.37
N SER A 188 -1.62 15.07 17.19
CA SER A 188 -2.82 15.83 16.88
C SER A 188 -3.98 14.90 16.50
N LEU A 189 -5.19 15.25 16.93
CA LEU A 189 -6.41 14.51 16.58
C LEU A 189 -7.50 15.46 16.07
N MET A 190 -8.04 15.14 14.90
CA MET A 190 -9.19 15.84 14.31
C MET A 190 -10.35 14.87 14.17
N GLU A 191 -11.44 15.12 14.91
CA GLU A 191 -12.71 14.41 14.69
C GLU A 191 -13.55 15.17 13.67
N VAL A 192 -13.88 14.50 12.57
CA VAL A 192 -14.85 15.01 11.58
C VAL A 192 -16.15 14.25 11.76
N VAL A 193 -17.17 14.95 12.24
CA VAL A 193 -18.50 14.38 12.46
C VAL A 193 -19.29 14.44 11.17
N GLU A 194 -19.76 13.30 10.67
CA GLU A 194 -20.53 13.16 9.43
C GLU A 194 -21.71 12.19 9.64
N ILE A 195 -22.54 12.00 8.61
CA ILE A 195 -23.63 11.02 8.64
C ILE A 195 -23.50 10.05 7.46
N CYS A 196 -23.52 8.74 7.75
CA CYS A 196 -23.49 7.74 6.70
C CYS A 196 -24.79 7.78 5.86
N PRO A 197 -24.75 8.01 4.53
CA PRO A 197 -25.96 8.08 3.72
C PRO A 197 -26.69 6.75 3.60
N SER A 198 -25.96 5.63 3.55
CA SER A 198 -26.53 4.29 3.31
C SER A 198 -27.27 3.73 4.51
N TYR A 199 -26.78 4.01 5.72
CA TYR A 199 -27.32 3.46 6.97
C TYR A 199 -27.81 4.56 7.91
N GLY A 200 -26.99 5.57 8.18
CA GLY A 200 -27.31 6.63 9.16
C GLY A 200 -28.59 7.39 8.80
N ILE A 201 -28.65 7.95 7.59
CA ILE A 201 -29.84 8.66 7.08
C ILE A 201 -31.04 7.70 6.99
N LYS A 202 -30.82 6.47 6.52
CA LYS A 202 -31.88 5.47 6.33
C LYS A 202 -32.60 5.12 7.64
N PHE A 203 -31.86 4.94 8.73
CA PHE A 203 -32.43 4.57 10.03
C PHE A 203 -32.86 5.78 10.88
N ASN A 204 -32.39 6.99 10.55
CA ASN A 204 -32.70 8.23 11.27
C ASN A 204 -33.26 9.29 10.29
N PRO A 205 -34.42 9.03 9.65
CA PRO A 205 -34.97 9.93 8.64
C PRO A 205 -35.29 11.31 9.23
N GLY A 206 -34.95 12.37 8.49
CA GLY A 206 -35.20 13.76 8.89
C GLY A 206 -34.17 14.36 9.84
N MET A 207 -33.26 13.55 10.40
CA MET A 207 -32.24 14.02 11.32
C MET A 207 -31.15 14.81 10.59
N LYS A 208 -30.85 16.02 11.06
CA LYS A 208 -29.78 16.86 10.48
C LYS A 208 -28.49 16.74 11.27
N LEU A 209 -27.35 16.82 10.57
CA LEU A 209 -26.03 16.69 11.21
C LEU A 209 -25.81 17.71 12.35
N ASN A 210 -26.23 18.96 12.16
CA ASN A 210 -26.10 20.01 13.19
C ASN A 210 -26.92 19.67 14.45
N GLU A 211 -28.12 19.10 14.29
CA GLU A 211 -28.98 18.69 15.42
C GLU A 211 -28.35 17.53 16.18
N ILE A 212 -27.72 16.58 15.48
CA ILE A 212 -26.98 15.48 16.13
C ILE A 212 -25.78 16.03 16.90
N ILE A 213 -25.03 16.95 16.31
CA ILE A 213 -23.87 17.59 16.94
C ILE A 213 -24.28 18.29 18.24
N GLU A 214 -25.41 19.01 18.23
CA GLU A 214 -25.93 19.69 19.41
C GLU A 214 -26.41 18.71 20.49
N THR A 215 -27.21 17.72 20.12
CA THR A 215 -27.84 16.77 21.06
C THR A 215 -26.86 15.75 21.64
N SER A 216 -25.85 15.33 20.87
CA SER A 216 -24.82 14.38 21.32
C SER A 216 -23.72 15.02 22.17
N GLY A 217 -23.74 16.33 22.39
CA GLY A 217 -22.67 17.06 23.07
C GLY A 217 -21.38 17.20 22.26
N ARG A 218 -21.37 16.77 20.98
CA ARG A 218 -20.22 16.82 20.08
C ARG A 218 -20.02 18.19 19.42
N LYS A 219 -20.07 19.25 20.22
CA LYS A 219 -19.93 20.62 19.72
C LYS A 219 -18.54 20.83 19.09
N PRO A 220 -18.44 21.54 17.95
CA PRO A 220 -17.16 21.90 17.36
C PRO A 220 -16.30 22.69 18.35
N GLY A 221 -14.99 22.47 18.30
CA GLY A 221 -14.06 23.07 19.25
C GLY A 221 -12.62 22.71 18.97
N GLU A 222 -11.71 23.42 19.65
CA GLU A 222 -10.27 23.24 19.59
C GLU A 222 -9.71 23.22 21.02
N TRP A 223 -8.81 22.28 21.30
CA TRP A 223 -8.17 22.10 22.59
C TRP A 223 -6.66 21.91 22.40
N PHE A 224 -5.88 22.44 23.33
CA PHE A 224 -4.41 22.48 23.22
C PHE A 224 -3.77 22.03 24.52
N ASN A 225 -2.69 21.26 24.41
CA ASN A 225 -1.76 21.02 25.51
C ASN A 225 -0.37 21.48 25.08
N ASN A 226 0.28 22.31 25.89
CA ASN A 226 1.66 22.72 25.62
C ASN A 226 2.63 21.68 26.18
N ARG A 227 3.07 20.74 25.32
CA ARG A 227 4.00 19.66 25.69
C ARG A 227 5.03 19.44 24.58
N PRO A 228 6.29 19.13 24.93
CA PRO A 228 7.28 18.78 23.92
C PRO A 228 6.89 17.48 23.19
N VAL A 229 7.28 17.39 21.94
CA VAL A 229 7.17 16.15 21.15
C VAL A 229 7.94 15.02 21.83
N PHE A 230 7.40 13.81 21.80
CA PHE A 230 8.13 12.65 22.28
C PHE A 230 9.46 12.48 21.55
N THR A 231 10.54 12.33 22.30
CA THR A 231 11.83 11.93 21.75
C THR A 231 12.32 10.69 22.49
N HIS A 232 12.72 9.66 21.76
CA HIS A 232 13.37 8.51 22.38
C HIS A 232 14.65 8.94 23.11
N HIS A 233 14.82 8.47 24.35
CA HIS A 233 16.11 8.50 25.00
C HIS A 233 17.11 7.76 24.10
N LYS A 234 18.18 8.46 23.67
CA LYS A 234 19.26 7.87 22.87
C LYS A 234 19.99 6.85 23.72
N GLY A 235 19.49 5.62 23.76
CA GLY A 235 20.26 4.46 24.22
C GLY A 235 21.49 4.23 23.34
N LYS A 236 22.31 3.24 23.68
CA LYS A 236 23.46 2.84 22.85
C LYS A 236 22.99 2.59 21.42
N LYS A 237 23.51 3.35 20.45
CA LYS A 237 23.21 3.16 19.02
C LYS A 237 23.50 1.70 18.67
N SER A 238 22.47 0.94 18.32
CA SER A 238 22.66 -0.35 17.66
C SER A 238 23.16 -0.13 16.23
N GLU A 239 23.93 -1.07 15.71
CA GLU A 239 24.27 -1.08 14.29
C GLU A 239 22.99 -1.17 13.46
N ASN A 240 22.92 -0.39 12.37
CA ASN A 240 21.81 -0.47 11.44
C ASN A 240 21.78 -1.89 10.85
N LEU A 241 20.67 -2.63 10.99
CA LEU A 241 20.58 -3.98 10.39
C LEU A 241 20.81 -3.95 8.87
N LEU A 242 20.47 -2.83 8.22
CA LEU A 242 20.71 -2.61 6.78
C LEU A 242 22.18 -2.38 6.45
N SER A 243 23.04 -2.01 7.40
CA SER A 243 24.48 -1.87 7.12
C SER A 243 25.17 -3.22 6.89
N LYS A 244 24.49 -4.33 7.19
CA LYS A 244 24.95 -5.69 6.90
C LYS A 244 24.35 -6.25 5.62
N THR A 245 23.49 -5.49 4.93
CA THR A 245 22.91 -5.92 3.66
C THR A 245 24.02 -6.01 2.61
N PRO A 246 24.19 -7.16 1.94
CA PRO A 246 25.21 -7.31 0.91
C PRO A 246 24.99 -6.31 -0.22
N ILE A 247 26.05 -5.61 -0.61
CA ILE A 247 26.04 -4.74 -1.79
C ILE A 247 26.32 -5.60 -3.02
N ILE A 248 25.54 -5.39 -4.07
CA ILE A 248 25.74 -6.05 -5.37
C ILE A 248 26.37 -5.04 -6.31
N GLU A 249 27.67 -5.19 -6.55
CA GLU A 249 28.42 -4.26 -7.40
C GLU A 249 28.01 -4.38 -8.88
N PRO A 250 27.89 -3.26 -9.61
CA PRO A 250 27.68 -3.27 -11.04
C PRO A 250 28.98 -3.69 -11.75
N LEU A 251 28.93 -4.83 -12.44
CA LEU A 251 30.06 -5.41 -13.19
C LEU A 251 29.78 -5.47 -14.70
N PHE A 252 28.52 -5.32 -15.09
CA PHE A 252 28.04 -5.37 -16.45
C PHE A 252 27.25 -4.10 -16.76
N SER A 253 26.80 -3.95 -18.01
CA SER A 253 25.94 -2.84 -18.43
C SER A 253 24.67 -3.36 -19.10
N SER A 254 23.58 -2.63 -18.89
CA SER A 254 22.31 -2.87 -19.57
C SER A 254 22.05 -1.79 -20.63
N SER A 255 21.57 -2.21 -21.80
CA SER A 255 21.06 -1.29 -22.83
C SER A 255 19.61 -0.85 -22.59
N LEU A 256 19.06 -1.05 -21.40
CA LEU A 256 17.71 -0.65 -21.07
C LEU A 256 17.56 0.89 -21.07
N ASP A 257 16.72 1.44 -21.94
CA ASP A 257 16.51 2.90 -22.02
C ASP A 257 15.26 3.40 -21.30
N LYS A 258 14.30 2.51 -21.05
CA LYS A 258 13.03 2.83 -20.37
C LYS A 258 12.74 1.78 -19.32
N PRO A 259 12.04 2.14 -18.23
CA PRO A 259 11.62 1.16 -17.24
C PRO A 259 10.82 0.01 -17.89
N VAL A 260 11.14 -1.22 -17.48
CA VAL A 260 10.49 -2.44 -17.96
C VAL A 260 9.92 -3.21 -16.78
N SER A 261 8.67 -3.61 -16.94
CA SER A 261 7.95 -4.50 -16.04
C SER A 261 7.87 -5.90 -16.65
N LEU A 262 8.33 -6.90 -15.90
CA LEU A 262 8.41 -8.30 -16.27
C LEU A 262 7.59 -9.15 -15.28
N ILE A 263 6.72 -10.01 -15.80
CA ILE A 263 6.03 -11.04 -15.02
C ILE A 263 6.58 -12.40 -15.42
N LEU A 264 7.08 -13.16 -14.44
CA LEU A 264 7.41 -14.57 -14.59
C LEU A 264 6.32 -15.39 -13.91
N SER A 265 5.67 -16.32 -14.62
CA SER A 265 4.58 -17.12 -14.05
C SER A 265 4.64 -18.57 -14.50
N GLY A 266 4.57 -19.48 -13.55
CA GLY A 266 4.63 -20.92 -13.77
C GLY A 266 3.98 -21.69 -12.64
N SER A 267 4.27 -22.98 -12.54
CA SER A 267 3.77 -23.85 -11.46
C SER A 267 4.70 -23.83 -10.24
N ALA A 268 4.15 -24.14 -9.08
CA ALA A 268 4.95 -24.40 -7.88
C ALA A 268 5.99 -25.49 -8.17
N GLY A 269 7.24 -25.26 -7.74
CA GLY A 269 8.36 -26.16 -8.00
C GLY A 269 9.11 -25.92 -9.33
N GLU A 270 8.64 -25.01 -10.20
CA GLU A 270 9.35 -24.65 -11.45
C GLU A 270 10.47 -23.60 -11.25
N GLY A 271 10.73 -23.21 -10.00
CA GLY A 271 11.82 -22.28 -9.67
C GLY A 271 11.55 -20.82 -10.04
N VAL A 272 10.28 -20.40 -10.19
CA VAL A 272 9.92 -19.02 -10.58
C VAL A 272 10.53 -17.96 -9.66
N GLN A 273 10.43 -18.13 -8.34
CA GLN A 273 10.99 -17.16 -7.38
C GLN A 273 12.53 -17.12 -7.40
N LEU A 274 13.16 -18.28 -7.57
CA LEU A 274 14.62 -18.37 -7.69
C LEU A 274 15.08 -17.69 -8.99
N THR A 275 14.39 -17.97 -10.10
CA THR A 275 14.64 -17.35 -11.40
C THR A 275 14.51 -15.83 -11.30
N ALA A 276 13.43 -15.34 -10.69
CA ALA A 276 13.23 -13.91 -10.49
C ALA A 276 14.37 -13.27 -9.70
N THR A 277 14.87 -13.96 -8.67
CA THR A 277 16.00 -13.52 -7.86
C THR A 277 17.30 -13.48 -8.67
N ILE A 278 17.56 -14.49 -9.51
CA ILE A 278 18.72 -14.52 -10.42
C ILE A 278 18.66 -13.35 -11.40
N ILE A 279 17.52 -13.13 -12.05
CA ILE A 279 17.32 -12.03 -13.01
C ILE A 279 17.46 -10.68 -12.30
N ALA A 280 16.88 -10.52 -11.10
CA ALA A 280 16.97 -9.28 -10.35
C ALA A 280 18.42 -8.96 -9.97
N LYS A 281 19.16 -9.94 -9.45
CA LYS A 281 20.57 -9.74 -9.10
C LYS A 281 21.46 -9.52 -10.32
N ALA A 282 21.20 -10.21 -11.45
CA ALA A 282 21.91 -9.97 -12.70
C ALA A 282 21.64 -8.55 -13.25
N ALA A 283 20.42 -8.05 -13.09
CA ALA A 283 20.06 -6.68 -13.42
C ALA A 283 20.75 -5.66 -12.50
N MET A 284 20.81 -5.90 -11.19
CA MET A 284 21.58 -5.06 -10.27
C MET A 284 23.07 -5.05 -10.64
N ARG A 285 23.66 -6.21 -10.94
CA ARG A 285 25.03 -6.31 -11.48
C ARG A 285 25.20 -5.66 -12.86
N SER A 286 24.11 -5.34 -13.55
CA SER A 286 24.11 -4.62 -14.82
C SER A 286 23.81 -3.11 -14.65
N GLY A 287 23.83 -2.61 -13.41
CA GLY A 287 23.61 -1.19 -13.08
C GLY A 287 22.15 -0.77 -13.06
N LEU A 288 21.21 -1.70 -12.92
CA LEU A 288 19.77 -1.39 -12.85
C LEU A 288 19.24 -1.38 -11.41
N HIS A 289 18.30 -0.48 -11.14
CA HIS A 289 17.41 -0.54 -9.99
C HIS A 289 16.35 -1.61 -10.24
N VAL A 290 16.07 -2.40 -9.21
CA VAL A 290 15.16 -3.56 -9.33
C VAL A 290 14.22 -3.65 -8.15
N THR A 291 12.95 -3.96 -8.42
CA THR A 291 12.00 -4.44 -7.40
C THR A 291 11.55 -5.84 -7.77
N GLN A 292 11.46 -6.74 -6.78
CA GLN A 292 10.90 -8.08 -6.95
C GLN A 292 9.74 -8.29 -5.97
N LYS A 293 8.61 -8.79 -6.46
CA LYS A 293 7.47 -9.20 -5.63
C LYS A 293 7.03 -10.61 -6.02
N GLY A 294 6.98 -11.51 -5.04
CA GLY A 294 6.45 -12.86 -5.21
C GLY A 294 4.95 -12.95 -4.92
N SER A 295 4.25 -13.79 -5.67
CA SER A 295 2.86 -14.18 -5.40
C SER A 295 2.70 -15.68 -5.61
N TYR A 296 2.23 -16.37 -4.58
CA TYR A 296 1.99 -17.81 -4.57
C TYR A 296 0.98 -18.13 -3.45
N PRO A 297 0.21 -19.23 -3.57
CA PRO A 297 -0.72 -19.64 -2.53
C PRO A 297 0.03 -20.07 -1.25
N VAL A 298 -0.69 -20.09 -0.13
CA VAL A 298 -0.16 -20.57 1.17
C VAL A 298 0.17 -22.07 1.17
N THR A 299 -0.30 -22.80 0.17
CA THR A 299 -0.09 -24.24 0.00
C THR A 299 1.28 -24.51 -0.61
N VAL A 300 2.07 -25.36 0.06
CA VAL A 300 3.42 -25.73 -0.39
C VAL A 300 3.34 -26.70 -1.59
N GLY A 301 4.05 -26.38 -2.66
CA GLY A 301 4.27 -27.31 -3.79
C GLY A 301 3.10 -27.47 -4.76
N VAL A 302 2.00 -26.72 -4.61
CA VAL A 302 0.84 -26.79 -5.51
C VAL A 302 0.36 -25.39 -5.92
N GLY A 303 -0.21 -25.29 -7.12
CA GLY A 303 -0.74 -24.05 -7.67
C GLY A 303 0.32 -23.18 -8.35
N PHE A 304 -0.06 -21.94 -8.67
CA PHE A 304 0.79 -21.02 -9.41
C PHE A 304 1.96 -20.50 -8.55
N SER A 305 3.05 -20.13 -9.21
CA SER A 305 4.07 -19.25 -8.66
C SER A 305 4.31 -18.13 -9.66
N THR A 306 4.14 -16.89 -9.21
CA THR A 306 4.32 -15.69 -10.04
C THR A 306 5.29 -14.74 -9.37
N ALA A 307 6.19 -14.14 -10.14
CA ALA A 307 7.07 -13.07 -9.69
C ALA A 307 6.91 -11.86 -10.60
N GLU A 308 6.78 -10.69 -9.99
CA GLU A 308 6.74 -9.37 -10.63
C GLU A 308 8.09 -8.69 -10.45
N ILE A 309 8.71 -8.26 -11.54
CA ILE A 309 10.01 -7.59 -11.55
C ILE A 309 9.89 -6.27 -12.29
N ASN A 310 10.29 -5.16 -11.65
CA ASN A 310 10.49 -3.89 -12.35
C ASN A 310 11.98 -3.60 -12.45
N LEU A 311 12.40 -3.12 -13.62
CA LEU A 311 13.79 -2.87 -13.99
C LEU A 311 13.87 -1.44 -14.50
N SER A 312 14.82 -0.65 -14.00
CA SER A 312 14.97 0.77 -14.37
C SER A 312 16.42 1.23 -14.20
N LYS A 313 16.85 2.20 -15.01
CA LYS A 313 18.11 2.93 -14.77
C LYS A 313 17.98 3.96 -13.64
N GLU A 314 16.75 4.39 -13.36
CA GLU A 314 16.38 5.33 -12.30
C GLU A 314 15.70 4.62 -11.12
N ASP A 315 15.58 5.29 -9.99
CA ASP A 315 14.88 4.79 -8.80
C ASP A 315 13.43 4.35 -9.11
N ILE A 316 13.04 3.22 -8.53
CA ILE A 316 11.69 2.65 -8.67
C ILE A 316 10.87 3.03 -7.43
N HIS A 317 9.95 3.98 -7.58
CA HIS A 317 9.09 4.44 -6.49
C HIS A 317 7.79 3.64 -6.34
N PHE A 318 7.40 2.87 -7.37
CA PHE A 318 6.20 2.02 -7.34
C PHE A 318 6.51 0.66 -7.95
N HIS A 319 6.27 -0.40 -7.17
CA HIS A 319 6.63 -1.77 -7.55
C HIS A 319 5.46 -2.57 -8.15
N GLY A 320 4.24 -2.01 -8.19
CA GLY A 320 3.07 -2.70 -8.72
C GLY A 320 3.04 -2.74 -10.25
N ILE A 321 2.67 -3.89 -10.82
CA ILE A 321 2.54 -4.06 -12.28
C ILE A 321 1.07 -4.26 -12.63
N ASN A 322 0.44 -3.21 -13.17
CA ASN A 322 -0.94 -3.28 -13.68
C ASN A 322 -0.99 -3.89 -15.10
N ILE A 323 -0.18 -3.34 -16.01
CA ILE A 323 -0.04 -3.81 -17.39
C ILE A 323 1.45 -4.06 -17.64
N PRO A 324 1.90 -5.33 -17.75
CA PRO A 324 3.30 -5.65 -17.92
C PRO A 324 3.81 -5.29 -19.32
N ASN A 325 5.12 -5.04 -19.43
CA ASN A 325 5.81 -4.96 -20.73
C ASN A 325 6.19 -6.35 -21.24
N LEU A 326 6.59 -7.24 -20.34
CA LEU A 326 7.03 -8.59 -20.66
C LEU A 326 6.31 -9.58 -19.75
N VAL A 327 5.87 -10.70 -20.33
CA VAL A 327 5.30 -11.82 -19.57
C VAL A 327 5.95 -13.11 -20.04
N VAL A 328 6.38 -13.94 -19.09
CA VAL A 328 6.92 -15.28 -19.32
C VAL A 328 5.99 -16.29 -18.65
N ILE A 329 5.46 -17.24 -19.43
CA ILE A 329 4.52 -18.27 -19.00
C ILE A 329 5.08 -19.67 -19.32
N THR A 330 5.31 -20.49 -18.29
CA THR A 330 5.88 -21.85 -18.46
C THR A 330 4.93 -22.99 -18.10
N SER A 331 3.75 -22.69 -17.55
CA SER A 331 2.76 -23.70 -17.18
C SER A 331 1.31 -23.19 -17.28
N LYS A 332 0.36 -24.13 -17.30
CA LYS A 332 -1.08 -23.82 -17.34
C LYS A 332 -1.56 -23.07 -16.09
N GLU A 333 -1.05 -23.42 -14.91
CA GLU A 333 -1.38 -22.72 -13.66
C GLU A 333 -0.89 -21.27 -13.69
N GLY A 334 0.35 -21.06 -14.14
CA GLY A 334 0.93 -19.74 -14.32
C GLY A 334 0.17 -18.89 -15.35
N LEU A 335 -0.28 -19.51 -16.45
CA LEU A 335 -1.11 -18.89 -17.47
C LEU A 335 -2.45 -18.46 -16.88
N ASN A 336 -3.15 -19.36 -16.19
CA ASN A 336 -4.47 -19.10 -15.60
C ASN A 336 -4.41 -17.92 -14.61
N HIS A 337 -3.36 -17.85 -13.78
CA HIS A 337 -3.16 -16.75 -12.85
C HIS A 337 -2.91 -15.40 -13.55
N SER A 338 -2.13 -15.42 -14.64
CA SER A 338 -1.72 -14.19 -15.35
C SER A 338 -2.64 -13.78 -16.50
N LYS A 339 -3.63 -14.59 -16.86
CA LYS A 339 -4.50 -14.42 -18.05
C LYS A 339 -5.12 -13.02 -18.15
N ARG A 340 -5.63 -12.49 -17.04
CA ARG A 340 -6.23 -11.14 -17.00
C ARG A 340 -5.21 -10.07 -17.39
N ARG A 341 -3.98 -10.15 -16.88
CA ARG A 341 -2.93 -9.13 -17.14
C ARG A 341 -2.44 -9.22 -18.58
N ILE A 342 -2.32 -10.44 -19.10
CA ILE A 342 -1.98 -10.70 -20.50
C ILE A 342 -3.02 -10.09 -21.45
N GLY A 343 -4.31 -10.26 -21.16
CA GLY A 343 -5.40 -9.67 -21.95
C GLY A 343 -5.45 -8.14 -21.93
N LEU A 344 -4.83 -7.50 -20.93
CA LEU A 344 -4.70 -6.04 -20.86
C LEU A 344 -3.51 -5.49 -21.66
N MET A 345 -2.56 -6.34 -22.07
CA MET A 345 -1.40 -5.91 -22.83
C MET A 345 -1.80 -5.44 -24.23
N LYS A 346 -1.28 -4.27 -24.63
CA LYS A 346 -1.45 -3.68 -25.97
C LYS A 346 -0.15 -3.60 -26.79
N LYS A 347 0.98 -3.87 -26.13
CA LYS A 347 2.35 -3.83 -26.65
C LYS A 347 3.23 -4.68 -25.73
N GLY A 348 4.49 -4.85 -26.10
CA GLY A 348 5.43 -5.69 -25.36
C GLY A 348 5.40 -7.12 -25.87
N ALA A 349 5.84 -8.08 -25.07
CA ALA A 349 5.96 -9.47 -25.51
C ALA A 349 5.48 -10.49 -24.47
N LEU A 350 4.85 -11.55 -24.96
CA LEU A 350 4.47 -12.75 -24.23
C LEU A 350 5.35 -13.91 -24.70
N PHE A 351 6.24 -14.36 -23.82
CA PHE A 351 7.02 -15.59 -23.97
C PHE A 351 6.22 -16.73 -23.34
N ILE A 352 5.79 -17.70 -24.14
CA ILE A 352 4.89 -18.78 -23.67
C ILE A 352 5.41 -20.14 -24.11
N ASP A 353 5.37 -21.11 -23.21
CA ASP A 353 5.73 -22.48 -23.54
C ASP A 353 4.81 -23.05 -24.62
N GLN A 354 5.39 -23.74 -25.61
CA GLN A 354 4.69 -24.28 -26.76
C GLN A 354 3.56 -25.26 -26.44
N THR A 355 3.53 -25.83 -25.23
CA THR A 355 2.48 -26.77 -24.81
C THR A 355 1.18 -26.07 -24.38
N LEU A 356 1.14 -24.73 -24.36
CA LEU A 356 0.03 -23.96 -23.81
C LEU A 356 -0.76 -23.21 -24.89
N ASP A 357 -2.07 -23.12 -24.67
CA ASP A 357 -2.94 -22.29 -25.50
C ASP A 357 -2.62 -20.80 -25.31
N VAL A 358 -2.32 -20.11 -26.40
CA VAL A 358 -2.04 -18.68 -26.36
C VAL A 358 -3.34 -17.90 -26.09
N PRO A 359 -3.39 -17.06 -25.04
CA PRO A 359 -4.55 -16.22 -24.77
C PRO A 359 -4.61 -15.01 -25.70
N ASP A 360 -5.79 -14.41 -25.84
CA ASP A 360 -5.94 -13.12 -26.53
C ASP A 360 -5.06 -12.05 -25.88
N THR A 361 -4.24 -11.39 -26.69
CA THR A 361 -3.35 -10.30 -26.25
C THR A 361 -2.97 -9.41 -27.42
N GLY A 362 -2.64 -8.14 -27.12
CA GLY A 362 -2.01 -7.23 -28.08
C GLY A 362 -0.48 -7.25 -28.02
N ALA A 363 0.13 -8.16 -27.26
CA ALA A 363 1.58 -8.33 -27.19
C ALA A 363 2.12 -9.18 -28.35
N GLU A 364 3.40 -9.02 -28.69
CA GLU A 364 4.12 -9.96 -29.55
C GLU A 364 4.18 -11.33 -28.87
N ILE A 365 3.82 -12.40 -29.58
CA ILE A 365 3.81 -13.77 -29.03
C ILE A 365 5.07 -14.50 -29.48
N ILE A 366 5.82 -15.02 -28.51
CA ILE A 366 7.04 -15.81 -28.73
C ILE A 366 6.85 -17.17 -28.07
N THR A 367 6.59 -18.17 -28.91
CA THR A 367 6.29 -19.54 -28.50
C THR A 367 7.49 -20.43 -28.73
N GLU A 368 7.99 -21.07 -27.68
CA GLU A 368 9.15 -21.98 -27.75
C GLU A 368 9.02 -23.14 -26.75
N ASP A 369 9.86 -24.17 -26.89
CA ASP A 369 9.98 -25.24 -25.90
C ASP A 369 10.85 -24.80 -24.72
N TYR A 370 10.22 -24.51 -23.58
CA TYR A 370 10.95 -24.22 -22.35
C TYR A 370 11.01 -25.45 -21.42
N ARG A 371 10.05 -26.37 -21.57
CA ARG A 371 9.91 -27.55 -20.70
C ARG A 371 10.74 -28.75 -21.16
N GLY A 372 11.26 -28.75 -22.39
CA GLY A 372 12.03 -29.85 -22.97
C GLY A 372 13.26 -30.29 -22.16
N ILE A 373 13.85 -29.39 -21.37
CA ILE A 373 14.97 -29.69 -20.47
C ILE A 373 14.56 -29.90 -19.00
N GLY A 374 13.26 -29.97 -18.73
CA GLY A 374 12.66 -30.24 -17.42
C GLY A 374 11.83 -29.08 -16.84
N ALA A 375 10.77 -29.41 -16.09
CA ALA A 375 9.90 -28.40 -15.50
C ALA A 375 10.61 -27.46 -14.50
N ARG A 376 11.62 -27.96 -13.78
CA ARG A 376 12.40 -27.18 -12.79
C ARG A 376 13.30 -26.10 -13.42
N THR A 377 13.57 -26.20 -14.71
CA THR A 377 14.47 -25.29 -15.46
C THR A 377 13.72 -24.42 -16.45
N ALA A 378 12.45 -24.75 -16.74
CA ALA A 378 11.63 -24.05 -17.72
C ALA A 378 11.55 -22.54 -17.43
N SER A 379 11.29 -22.15 -16.18
CA SER A 379 11.22 -20.73 -15.81
C SER A 379 12.53 -20.00 -16.07
N LEU A 380 13.67 -20.60 -15.71
CA LEU A 380 14.98 -19.99 -15.90
C LEU A 380 15.36 -19.88 -17.38
N LEU A 381 15.15 -20.94 -18.16
CA LEU A 381 15.41 -20.93 -19.61
C LEU A 381 14.57 -19.86 -20.32
N ALA A 382 13.26 -19.82 -20.02
CA ALA A 382 12.34 -18.86 -20.62
C ALA A 382 12.68 -17.42 -20.22
N ALA A 383 13.04 -17.19 -18.94
CA ALA A 383 13.43 -15.88 -18.46
C ALA A 383 14.74 -15.41 -19.09
N ILE A 384 15.75 -16.28 -19.21
CA ILE A 384 17.01 -15.96 -19.90
C ILE A 384 16.74 -15.55 -21.34
N LYS A 385 15.99 -16.36 -22.10
CA LYS A 385 15.63 -16.03 -23.49
C LYS A 385 14.87 -14.71 -23.59
N CYS A 386 13.96 -14.45 -22.63
CA CYS A 386 13.22 -13.20 -22.57
C CYS A 386 14.13 -11.97 -22.42
N VAL A 387 15.00 -11.96 -21.40
CA VAL A 387 15.83 -10.79 -21.09
C VAL A 387 16.98 -10.58 -22.08
N THR A 388 17.47 -11.65 -22.73
CA THR A 388 18.53 -11.52 -23.75
C THR A 388 17.97 -11.13 -25.11
N LYS A 389 16.83 -11.71 -25.53
CA LYS A 389 16.15 -11.31 -26.79
C LYS A 389 15.71 -9.84 -26.76
N THR A 390 15.31 -9.36 -25.59
CA THR A 390 14.95 -7.94 -25.36
C THR A 390 16.16 -7.05 -25.05
N LYS A 391 17.38 -7.61 -25.02
CA LYS A 391 18.65 -6.90 -24.72
C LYS A 391 18.64 -6.16 -23.39
N ILE A 392 17.86 -6.63 -22.43
CA ILE A 392 17.83 -6.07 -21.07
C ILE A 392 19.08 -6.53 -20.32
N LEU A 393 19.43 -7.80 -20.43
CA LEU A 393 20.59 -8.42 -19.79
C LEU A 393 21.37 -9.26 -20.80
N THR A 394 22.65 -9.47 -20.54
CA THR A 394 23.49 -10.36 -21.34
C THR A 394 23.58 -11.75 -20.71
N TYR A 395 23.99 -12.76 -21.48
CA TYR A 395 24.21 -14.11 -20.96
C TYR A 395 25.29 -14.12 -19.88
N GLU A 396 26.37 -13.37 -20.08
CA GLU A 396 27.51 -13.25 -19.17
C GLU A 396 27.06 -12.75 -17.80
N ALA A 397 26.24 -11.69 -17.74
CA ALA A 397 25.73 -11.14 -16.48
C ALA A 397 24.89 -12.17 -15.69
N ILE A 398 24.11 -12.97 -16.40
CA ILE A 398 23.22 -13.97 -15.79
C ILE A 398 24.03 -15.17 -15.28
N PHE A 399 24.90 -15.74 -16.11
CA PHE A 399 25.69 -16.91 -15.72
C PHE A 399 26.73 -16.57 -14.65
N TYR A 400 27.34 -15.38 -14.71
CA TYR A 400 28.17 -14.88 -13.61
C TYR A 400 27.38 -14.78 -12.32
N THR A 401 26.13 -14.29 -12.37
CA THR A 401 25.26 -14.22 -11.19
C THR A 401 24.95 -15.61 -10.63
N ILE A 402 24.71 -16.61 -11.48
CA ILE A 402 24.47 -17.99 -11.02
C ILE A 402 25.69 -18.54 -10.28
N GLU A 403 26.89 -18.32 -10.81
CA GLU A 403 28.14 -18.77 -10.21
C GLU A 403 28.46 -18.01 -8.90
N ALA A 404 28.36 -16.68 -8.91
CA ALA A 404 28.64 -15.83 -7.75
C ALA A 404 27.70 -16.12 -6.55
N GLU A 405 26.50 -16.64 -6.82
CA GLU A 405 25.53 -17.03 -5.80
C GLU A 405 25.66 -18.52 -5.40
N GLY A 406 26.63 -19.26 -5.96
CA GLY A 406 26.84 -20.69 -5.71
C GLY A 406 25.67 -21.57 -6.16
N LEU A 407 24.91 -21.11 -7.16
CA LEU A 407 23.74 -21.80 -7.69
C LEU A 407 24.09 -22.76 -8.85
N ASP A 408 25.29 -22.64 -9.41
CA ASP A 408 25.89 -23.53 -10.40
C ASP A 408 25.82 -25.01 -10.00
N LYS A 409 25.98 -25.31 -8.70
CA LYS A 409 25.90 -26.68 -8.16
C LYS A 409 24.48 -27.21 -8.04
N LYS A 410 23.47 -26.34 -8.07
CA LYS A 410 22.06 -26.67 -7.85
C LYS A 410 21.22 -26.61 -9.13
N LEU A 411 21.69 -25.88 -10.13
CA LEU A 411 21.03 -25.70 -11.41
C LEU A 411 21.79 -26.48 -12.49
N PRO A 412 21.10 -27.10 -13.46
CA PRO A 412 21.76 -27.78 -14.57
C PRO A 412 22.23 -26.77 -15.62
N VAL A 413 23.21 -25.94 -15.27
CA VAL A 413 23.70 -24.80 -16.07
C VAL A 413 24.11 -25.23 -17.47
N GLU A 414 24.85 -26.32 -17.62
CA GLU A 414 25.31 -26.79 -18.93
C GLU A 414 24.14 -27.22 -19.83
N LYS A 415 23.10 -27.88 -19.28
CA LYS A 415 21.89 -28.19 -20.06
C LYS A 415 21.18 -26.93 -20.54
N ILE A 416 21.16 -25.88 -19.72
CA ILE A 416 20.56 -24.59 -20.07
C ILE A 416 21.38 -23.91 -21.17
N LYS A 417 22.71 -23.88 -21.06
CA LYS A 417 23.60 -23.33 -22.10
C LYS A 417 23.41 -24.05 -23.44
N THR A 418 23.40 -25.39 -23.44
CA THR A 418 23.13 -26.17 -24.64
C THR A 418 21.77 -25.82 -25.27
N ALA A 419 20.71 -25.67 -24.45
CA ALA A 419 19.39 -25.27 -24.94
C ALA A 419 19.32 -23.81 -25.46
N LEU A 420 20.29 -22.98 -25.09
CA LEU A 420 20.46 -21.61 -25.58
C LEU A 420 21.37 -21.54 -26.82
N GLY A 421 22.04 -22.65 -27.19
CA GLY A 421 23.03 -22.67 -28.27
C GLY A 421 24.35 -21.98 -27.91
N LEU A 422 24.73 -21.99 -26.63
CA LEU A 422 25.95 -21.39 -26.09
C LEU A 422 27.06 -22.41 -25.83
#